data_AF-A0A3D3PLT0-F1
#
_entry.id   AF-A0A3D3PLT0-F1
#
_cell.length_a   1.000
_cell.length_b   1.000
_cell.length_c   1.000
_cell.angle_alpha   90.00
_cell.angle_beta   90.00
_cell.angle_gamma   90.00
#
_symmetry.space_group_name_H-M   'P 1'
#
loop_
_entity.id
_entity.type
_entity.pdbx_description
1 polymer ?
#
loop_
_entity_poly.entity_id
_entity_poly.type
_entity_poly.pdbx_seq_one_letter_code
_entity_poly.pdbx_strand_id
1 'polypeptide(L)' 'MSSSSIKNAQFPVIRMRRMRKDAFSRAMMRENILAPSDLIYPVFVLDGKNQREKVSSMPG' A
#
# COMPACT_ATOMS: atom_id res chain seq x y z
N MET A 1 41.08 10.85 10.60
CA MET A 1 39.74 11.46 10.72
C MET A 1 39.42 12.24 9.45
N SER A 2 38.61 11.67 8.58
CA SER A 2 37.73 12.44 7.69
C SER A 2 36.59 11.52 7.30
N SER A 3 35.56 11.48 8.14
CA SER A 3 34.29 10.83 7.83
C SER A 3 33.75 11.51 6.58
N SER A 4 33.79 10.81 5.44
CA SER A 4 33.13 11.25 4.21
C SER A 4 31.63 11.26 4.46
N SER A 5 31.14 12.40 4.95
CA SER A 5 29.72 12.71 5.09
C SER A 5 29.05 12.42 3.75
N ILE A 6 27.99 11.61 3.76
CA ILE A 6 27.16 11.32 2.58
C ILE A 6 26.77 12.68 2.01
N LYS A 7 27.28 13.02 0.82
CA LYS A 7 26.88 14.24 0.13
C LYS A 7 25.37 14.18 -0.04
N ASN A 8 24.65 14.97 0.74
CA ASN A 8 23.22 15.15 0.55
C ASN A 8 23.00 15.54 -0.91
N ALA A 9 22.36 14.62 -1.62
CA ALA A 9 21.83 14.77 -2.95
C ALA A 9 21.10 16.11 -3.11
N GLN A 10 21.81 17.17 -3.50
CA GLN A 10 21.27 18.51 -3.47
C GLN A 10 20.44 18.79 -4.72
N PHE A 11 19.31 19.48 -4.53
CA PHE A 11 18.57 20.07 -5.64
C PHE A 11 19.47 21.10 -6.36
N PRO A 12 19.51 21.15 -7.71
CA PRO A 12 18.64 20.48 -8.67
C PRO A 12 19.19 19.17 -9.24
N VAL A 13 20.36 18.72 -8.78
CA VAL A 13 21.07 17.54 -9.29
C VAL A 13 20.22 16.29 -9.07
N ILE A 14 19.70 16.13 -7.86
CA ILE A 14 18.76 15.07 -7.51
C ILE A 14 17.38 15.68 -7.30
N ARG A 15 16.42 15.20 -8.10
CA ARG A 15 15.01 15.60 -8.04
C ARG A 15 14.17 14.35 -7.93
N MET A 16 13.77 14.00 -6.70
CA MET A 16 12.95 12.82 -6.42
C MET A 16 11.62 12.83 -7.19
N ARG A 17 11.15 14.00 -7.61
CA ARG A 17 9.95 14.15 -8.45
C ARG A 17 10.10 13.59 -9.87
N ARG A 18 11.32 13.37 -10.39
CA ARG A 18 11.55 12.80 -11.74
C ARG A 18 10.88 11.42 -11.87
N MET A 19 11.08 10.54 -10.88
CA MET A 19 10.48 9.21 -10.85
C MET A 19 8.98 9.20 -10.50
N ARG A 20 8.42 10.35 -10.11
CA ARG A 20 7.00 10.48 -9.77
C ARG A 20 6.18 11.13 -10.88
N LYS A 21 6.81 11.52 -12.00
CA LYS A 21 6.17 12.27 -13.08
C LYS A 21 5.11 11.42 -13.80
N ASP A 22 5.52 10.26 -14.30
CA ASP A 22 4.69 9.45 -15.19
C ASP A 22 4.16 8.20 -14.47
N ALA A 23 3.05 7.65 -14.93
CA ALA A 23 2.45 6.46 -14.31
C ALA A 23 3.37 5.23 -14.40
N PHE A 24 4.06 5.04 -15.53
CA PHE A 24 4.97 3.91 -15.73
C PHE A 24 6.17 3.95 -14.78
N SER A 25 6.75 5.14 -14.56
CA SER A 25 7.92 5.31 -13.68
C SER A 25 7.54 5.09 -12.21
N ARG A 26 6.34 5.52 -11.80
CA ARG A 26 5.78 5.19 -10.48
C ARG A 26 5.49 3.70 -10.31
N ALA A 27 5.03 3.02 -11.36
CA ALA A 27 4.79 1.58 -11.30
C ALA A 27 6.10 0.78 -11.19
N MET A 28 7.13 1.16 -11.97
CA MET A 28 8.44 0.52 -11.94
C MET A 28 9.16 0.67 -10.58
N MET A 29 8.98 1.80 -9.91
CA MET A 29 9.63 2.11 -8.63
C MET A 29 8.77 1.76 -7.41
N ARG A 30 7.59 1.13 -7.60
CA ARG A 30 6.69 0.79 -6.50
C ARG A 30 7.30 -0.34 -5.65
N GLU A 31 7.41 -0.11 -4.35
CA GLU A 31 8.00 -1.08 -3.42
C GLU A 31 7.01 -2.16 -2.97
N ASN A 32 5.73 -1.82 -2.80
CA ASN A 32 4.71 -2.73 -2.27
C ASN A 32 3.50 -2.81 -3.19
N ILE A 33 2.95 -4.01 -3.35
CA ILE A 33 1.74 -4.29 -4.13
C ILE A 33 0.80 -5.10 -3.23
N LEU A 34 -0.48 -4.74 -3.20
CA LEU A 34 -1.53 -5.54 -2.58
C LEU A 34 -2.22 -6.37 -3.67
N ALA A 35 -2.28 -7.68 -3.47
CA ALA A 35 -2.92 -8.63 -4.36
C ALA A 35 -4.08 -9.36 -3.65
N PRO A 36 -5.03 -9.97 -4.38
CA PRO A 36 -6.11 -10.76 -3.76
C PRO A 36 -5.61 -11.92 -2.88
N SER A 37 -4.40 -12.43 -3.13
CA SER A 37 -3.73 -13.43 -2.30
C SER A 37 -3.46 -12.97 -0.87
N ASP A 38 -3.42 -11.65 -0.66
CA ASP A 38 -3.09 -11.06 0.63
C ASP A 38 -4.36 -10.80 1.47
N LEU A 39 -5.54 -11.08 0.90
CA LEU A 39 -6.83 -10.82 1.53
C LEU A 39 -7.39 -12.06 2.22
N ILE A 40 -7.82 -11.87 3.46
CA ILE A 40 -8.61 -12.86 4.21
C ILE A 40 -10.00 -12.28 4.40
N TYR A 41 -11.03 -13.03 4.02
CA TYR A 41 -12.43 -12.63 4.16
C TYR A 41 -13.07 -13.30 5.40
N PRO A 42 -13.13 -12.61 6.55
CA PRO A 42 -13.79 -13.17 7.73
C PRO A 42 -15.30 -13.23 7.50
N VAL A 43 -15.91 -14.33 7.93
CA VAL A 43 -17.35 -14.56 7.85
C VAL A 43 -17.92 -14.91 9.21
N PHE A 44 -19.11 -14.41 9.51
CA PHE A 44 -19.87 -14.79 10.70
C PHE A 44 -20.82 -15.94 10.36
N VAL A 45 -20.83 -16.99 11.18
CA VAL A 45 -21.67 -18.17 10.99
C VAL A 45 -22.81 -18.15 12.01
N LEU A 46 -24.03 -18.32 11.53
CA LEU A 46 -25.24 -18.48 12.34
C LEU A 46 -25.70 -19.94 12.23
N ASP A 47 -26.17 -20.50 13.34
CA ASP A 47 -26.81 -21.81 13.32
C ASP A 47 -28.23 -21.74 12.73
N GLY A 48 -28.71 -22.83 12.16
CA GLY A 48 -30.00 -22.92 11.49
C GLY A 48 -29.94 -22.83 9.95
N LYS A 49 -31.10 -22.61 9.31
CA LYS A 49 -31.24 -22.62 7.85
C LYS A 49 -31.75 -21.27 7.33
N ASN A 50 -31.13 -20.77 6.26
CA ASN A 50 -31.49 -19.52 5.57
C ASN A 50 -31.55 -18.28 6.47
N GLN A 51 -30.68 -18.22 7.48
CA GLN A 51 -30.59 -17.08 8.39
C GLN A 51 -29.58 -16.05 7.86
N ARG A 52 -29.97 -14.77 7.91
CA ARG A 52 -29.09 -13.65 7.65
C ARG A 52 -29.43 -12.52 8.61
N GLU A 53 -28.46 -12.14 9.43
CA GLU A 53 -28.63 -11.06 10.40
C GLU A 53 -27.73 -9.89 10.05
N LYS A 54 -28.25 -8.67 10.19
CA LYS A 54 -27.48 -7.44 9.98
C LYS A 54 -26.76 -7.08 11.28
N VAL A 55 -25.45 -6.95 11.21
CA VAL A 55 -24.65 -6.39 12.32
C VAL A 55 -24.63 -4.87 12.17
N SER A 56 -25.44 -4.16 12.96
CA SER A 56 -25.63 -2.70 12.83
C SER A 56 -24.34 -1.89 13.04
N SER A 57 -23.41 -2.39 13.85
CA SER A 57 -22.10 -1.77 14.09
C SER A 57 -21.08 -2.01 12.98
N MET A 58 -21.33 -2.96 12.08
CA MET A 58 -20.47 -3.29 10.94
C MET A 58 -21.24 -3.12 9.63
N PRO A 59 -21.45 -1.87 9.16
CA PRO A 59 -22.20 -1.62 7.95
C PRO A 59 -21.40 -2.06 6.71
N GLY A 60 -21.92 -3.05 5.98
CA GLY A 60 -21.34 -3.61 4.76
C GLY A 60 -22.06 -4.87 4.33
#